data_AF-A0A0W0Z7G5-F1
#
_entry.id   AF-A0A0W0Z7G5-F1
#
_cell.length_a   1.000
_cell.length_b   1.000
_cell.length_c   1.000
_cell.angle_alpha   90.00
_cell.angle_beta   90.00
_cell.angle_gamma   90.00
#
_symmetry.space_group_name_H-M   'P 1'
#
loop_
_entity.id
_entity.type
_entity.pdbx_description
1 polymer ?
#
loop_
_entity_poly.entity_id
_entity_poly.type
_entity_poly.pdbx_seq_one_letter_code
_entity_poly.pdbx_strand_id
1 'polypeptide(L)'
;MIIFRYLAKEVFVTLVALTAILMLIFLSNQFVQYLNRAAAGNIPGVIIMKLMMLELPMLLGLLLPLGFYVALLLAYGRLYAENEMTVLRASGYGPDQLFKHSFIMAIVVAIVVAIAVMWGGPVIATERTKLLRSTGIQTLIQTIMPGRFHAISGGNQVFYVQSMSRDHTKAEQVFLAKRTALTDKIRWDVLWADKAFAENDGKTGEDYLVFQNGKEYQGTPGQADYQIAQFADYKVRLPHPNVRIESDIRTAKTSSLWPLNNSDKNKAAELQWRLSVPLMVLTLTLVAVPLSRVNSRSGKYAKLLPAIIIYILYANFMFVARDAIASGKIPVWIGMWWLHLLVIGLGFFLVWRNQVKLA
;
A
#
# COMPACT_ATOMS: atom_id res chain seq x y z
N MET A 1 1.62 30.94 26.92
CA MET A 1 1.25 29.58 26.46
C MET A 1 -0.19 29.43 25.95
N ILE A 2 -1.03 30.47 25.99
CA ILE A 2 -2.45 30.37 25.56
C ILE A 2 -2.56 30.29 24.03
N ILE A 3 -1.81 31.15 23.30
CA ILE A 3 -1.80 31.18 21.83
C ILE A 3 -1.41 29.81 21.25
N PHE A 4 -0.38 29.15 21.80
CA PHE A 4 0.01 27.82 21.36
C PHE A 4 -1.12 26.81 21.48
N ARG A 5 -1.80 26.76 22.63
CA ARG A 5 -2.92 25.84 22.86
C ARG A 5 -4.07 26.12 21.91
N TYR A 6 -4.35 27.39 21.64
CA TYR A 6 -5.37 27.79 20.68
C TYR A 6 -5.05 27.31 19.26
N LEU A 7 -3.86 27.64 18.75
CA LEU A 7 -3.41 27.20 17.42
C LEU A 7 -3.37 25.67 17.31
N ALA A 8 -2.86 24.98 18.34
CA ALA A 8 -2.82 23.53 18.37
C ALA A 8 -4.22 22.93 18.35
N LYS A 9 -5.17 23.45 19.14
CA LYS A 9 -6.55 22.98 19.13
C LYS A 9 -7.16 23.10 17.74
N GLU A 10 -7.03 24.24 17.09
CA GLU A 10 -7.57 24.46 15.74
C GLU A 10 -6.94 23.53 14.70
N VAL A 11 -5.62 23.39 14.72
CA VAL A 11 -4.90 22.52 13.78
C VAL A 11 -5.22 21.03 14.02
N PHE A 12 -5.22 20.55 15.27
CA PHE A 12 -5.47 19.15 15.57
C PHE A 12 -6.93 18.74 15.37
N VAL A 13 -7.90 19.60 15.68
CA VAL A 13 -9.32 19.33 15.37
C VAL A 13 -9.52 19.23 13.86
N THR A 14 -8.91 20.16 13.10
CA THR A 14 -8.96 20.11 11.63
C THR A 14 -8.24 18.88 11.08
N LEU A 15 -7.09 18.50 11.64
CA LEU A 15 -6.35 17.28 11.28
C LEU A 15 -7.20 16.03 11.45
N VAL A 16 -7.85 15.86 12.60
CA VAL A 16 -8.67 14.68 12.88
C VAL A 16 -9.84 14.60 11.90
N ALA A 17 -10.55 15.73 11.68
CA ALA A 17 -11.66 15.78 10.73
C ALA A 17 -11.22 15.44 9.30
N LEU A 18 -10.14 16.06 8.81
CA LEU A 18 -9.63 15.80 7.46
C LEU A 18 -9.11 14.38 7.30
N THR A 19 -8.36 13.88 8.28
CA THR A 19 -7.83 12.51 8.24
C THR A 19 -8.96 11.50 8.25
N ALA A 20 -10.03 11.73 9.02
CA ALA A 20 -11.21 10.87 9.02
C ALA A 20 -11.91 10.85 7.65
N ILE A 21 -12.09 12.01 7.00
CA ILE A 21 -12.67 12.09 5.66
C ILE A 21 -11.78 11.36 4.64
N LEU A 22 -10.47 11.61 4.65
CA LEU A 22 -9.53 10.94 3.75
C LEU A 22 -9.51 9.42 3.99
N MET A 23 -9.51 8.99 5.24
CA MET A 23 -9.59 7.57 5.59
C MET A 23 -10.85 6.94 5.02
N LEU A 24 -12.02 7.57 5.17
CA LEU A 24 -13.27 7.04 4.62
C LEU A 24 -13.22 6.90 3.09
N ILE A 25 -12.66 7.89 2.38
CA ILE A 25 -12.49 7.83 0.92
C ILE A 25 -11.58 6.66 0.52
N PHE A 26 -10.41 6.55 1.15
CA PHE A 26 -9.44 5.50 0.82
C PHE A 26 -9.94 4.10 1.19
N LEU A 27 -10.59 3.96 2.34
CA LEU A 27 -11.18 2.68 2.76
C LEU A 27 -12.31 2.25 1.85
N SER A 28 -13.16 3.17 1.42
CA SER A 28 -14.23 2.87 0.46
C SER A 28 -13.65 2.33 -0.86
N ASN A 29 -12.64 3.03 -1.42
CA ASN A 29 -11.97 2.57 -2.63
C ASN A 29 -11.30 1.19 -2.43
N GLN A 30 -10.60 1.00 -1.31
CA GLN A 30 -9.90 -0.25 -1.02
C GLN A 30 -10.89 -1.40 -0.79
N PHE A 31 -12.02 -1.13 -0.14
CA PHE A 31 -13.10 -2.09 0.06
C PHE A 31 -13.69 -2.56 -1.28
N VAL A 32 -13.98 -1.63 -2.19
CA VAL A 32 -14.43 -1.95 -3.56
C VAL A 32 -13.41 -2.83 -4.28
N GLN A 33 -12.12 -2.52 -4.18
CA GLN A 33 -11.07 -3.34 -4.80
C GLN A 33 -10.99 -4.75 -4.21
N TYR A 34 -11.10 -4.91 -2.89
CA TYR A 34 -11.11 -6.22 -2.26
C TYR A 34 -12.38 -7.02 -2.58
N LEU A 35 -13.54 -6.35 -2.66
CA LEU A 35 -14.78 -6.98 -3.09
C LEU A 35 -14.70 -7.46 -4.54
N ASN A 36 -14.13 -6.67 -5.45
CA ASN A 36 -13.89 -7.08 -6.84
C ASN A 36 -12.97 -8.30 -6.93
N ARG A 37 -11.92 -8.35 -6.09
CA ARG A 37 -11.04 -9.52 -6.00
C ARG A 37 -11.76 -10.76 -5.48
N ALA A 38 -12.67 -10.60 -4.53
CA ALA A 38 -13.47 -11.70 -4.02
C ALA A 38 -14.51 -12.20 -5.02
N ALA A 39 -15.19 -11.28 -5.71
CA ALA A 39 -16.13 -11.60 -6.78
C ALA A 39 -15.44 -12.31 -7.95
N ALA A 40 -14.17 -11.98 -8.21
CA ALA A 40 -13.33 -12.67 -9.21
C ALA A 40 -12.74 -14.00 -8.71
N GLY A 41 -13.03 -14.43 -7.48
CA GLY A 41 -12.49 -15.67 -6.94
C GLY A 41 -11.00 -15.63 -6.58
N ASN A 42 -10.45 -14.46 -6.26
CA ASN A 42 -9.05 -14.35 -5.83
C ASN A 42 -8.86 -14.37 -4.30
N ILE A 43 -9.90 -14.01 -3.53
CA ILE A 43 -9.86 -13.87 -2.06
C ILE A 43 -11.23 -14.26 -1.48
N PRO A 44 -11.35 -14.95 -0.32
CA PRO A 44 -12.66 -15.25 0.25
C PRO A 44 -13.25 -14.00 0.89
N GLY A 45 -14.56 -13.81 0.71
CA GLY A 45 -15.28 -12.66 1.26
C GLY A 45 -15.14 -12.50 2.78
N VAL A 46 -15.03 -13.62 3.51
CA VAL A 46 -14.95 -13.67 4.98
C VAL A 46 -13.72 -12.91 5.52
N ILE A 47 -12.64 -12.82 4.75
CA ILE A 47 -11.37 -12.23 5.21
C ILE A 47 -11.23 -10.75 4.84
N ILE A 48 -12.09 -10.24 3.96
CA ILE A 48 -12.07 -8.83 3.56
C ILE A 48 -12.12 -7.92 4.78
N MET A 49 -13.03 -8.18 5.73
CA MET A 49 -13.16 -7.34 6.92
C MET A 49 -11.88 -7.31 7.77
N LYS A 50 -11.24 -8.48 7.95
CA LYS A 50 -9.97 -8.57 8.68
C LYS A 50 -8.84 -7.86 7.95
N LEU A 51 -8.73 -8.02 6.62
CA LEU A 51 -7.78 -7.27 5.80
C LEU A 51 -8.00 -5.76 5.91
N MET A 52 -9.26 -5.31 5.97
CA MET A 52 -9.57 -3.89 6.10
C MET A 52 -9.17 -3.31 7.45
N MET A 53 -9.40 -4.05 8.53
CA MET A 53 -8.92 -3.65 9.85
C MET A 53 -7.40 -3.55 9.90
N LEU A 54 -6.67 -4.43 9.22
CA LEU A 54 -5.21 -4.35 9.12
C LEU A 54 -4.74 -3.17 8.25
N GLU A 55 -5.49 -2.78 7.23
CA GLU A 55 -5.10 -1.68 6.35
C GLU A 55 -5.26 -0.30 7.02
N LEU A 56 -6.17 -0.17 8.00
CA LEU A 56 -6.47 1.09 8.70
C LEU A 56 -5.22 1.81 9.25
N PRO A 57 -4.36 1.19 10.08
CA PRO A 57 -3.24 1.91 10.68
C PRO A 57 -2.13 2.19 9.65
N MET A 58 -2.02 1.35 8.61
CA MET A 58 -1.09 1.55 7.51
C MET A 58 -1.45 2.80 6.69
N LEU A 59 -2.74 2.94 6.34
CA LEU A 59 -3.26 4.13 5.65
C LEU A 59 -3.11 5.38 6.51
N LEU A 60 -3.39 5.28 7.82
CA LEU A 60 -3.24 6.39 8.74
C LEU A 60 -1.80 6.93 8.76
N GLY A 61 -0.79 6.05 8.78
CA GLY A 61 0.62 6.46 8.70
C GLY A 61 0.99 7.23 7.43
N LEU A 62 0.33 6.94 6.31
CA LEU A 62 0.56 7.63 5.03
C LEU A 62 -0.28 8.91 4.87
N LEU A 63 -1.48 8.94 5.45
CA LEU A 63 -2.42 10.06 5.32
C LEU A 63 -2.17 11.17 6.35
N LEU A 64 -1.54 10.88 7.49
CA LEU A 64 -1.23 11.89 8.52
C LEU A 64 -0.37 13.06 8.00
N PRO A 65 0.72 12.87 7.23
CA PRO A 65 1.48 13.99 6.66
C PRO A 65 0.63 14.90 5.78
N LEU A 66 -0.23 14.33 4.92
CA LEU A 66 -1.17 15.08 4.09
C LEU A 66 -2.19 15.83 4.96
N GLY A 67 -2.83 15.10 5.88
CA GLY A 67 -3.84 15.64 6.77
C GLY A 67 -3.31 16.81 7.58
N PHE A 68 -2.07 16.71 8.09
CA PHE A 68 -1.45 17.76 8.88
C PHE A 68 -1.08 18.98 8.03
N TYR A 69 -0.52 18.75 6.85
CA TYR A 69 -0.21 19.81 5.89
C TYR A 69 -1.46 20.62 5.50
N VAL A 70 -2.55 19.93 5.14
CA VAL A 70 -3.82 20.58 4.79
C VAL A 70 -4.49 21.22 6.01
N ALA A 71 -4.41 20.58 7.18
CA ALA A 71 -4.94 21.15 8.43
C ALA A 71 -4.26 22.46 8.80
N LEU A 72 -2.93 22.54 8.69
CA LEU A 72 -2.20 23.80 8.88
C LEU A 72 -2.68 24.88 7.92
N LEU A 73 -2.82 24.55 6.63
CA LEU A 73 -3.27 25.51 5.61
C LEU A 73 -4.68 26.02 5.86
N LEU A 74 -5.61 25.13 6.24
CA LEU A 74 -7.00 25.50 6.50
C LEU A 74 -7.17 26.26 7.81
N ALA A 75 -6.59 25.76 8.89
CA ALA A 75 -6.68 26.40 10.20
C ALA A 75 -6.05 27.80 10.13
N TYR A 76 -4.82 27.91 9.63
CA TYR A 76 -4.17 29.22 9.53
C TYR A 76 -4.83 30.11 8.47
N GLY A 77 -5.26 29.54 7.34
CA GLY A 77 -6.00 30.28 6.32
C GLY A 77 -7.29 30.90 6.87
N ARG A 78 -8.02 30.18 7.73
CA ARG A 78 -9.20 30.69 8.45
C ARG A 78 -8.82 31.82 9.39
N LEU A 79 -7.80 31.63 10.23
CA LEU A 79 -7.29 32.66 11.15
C LEU A 79 -6.79 33.92 10.43
N TYR A 80 -6.26 33.79 9.21
CA TYR A 80 -5.90 34.94 8.37
C TYR A 80 -7.13 35.62 7.77
N ALA A 81 -8.13 34.87 7.31
CA ALA A 81 -9.35 35.41 6.74
C ALA A 81 -10.22 36.15 7.78
N GLU A 82 -10.27 35.64 9.01
CA GLU A 82 -10.97 36.23 10.16
C GLU A 82 -10.15 37.35 10.85
N ASN A 83 -9.00 37.72 10.27
CA ASN A 83 -8.06 38.73 10.79
C ASN A 83 -7.45 38.44 12.18
N GLU A 84 -7.70 37.26 12.79
CA GLU A 84 -7.10 36.89 14.07
C GLU A 84 -5.56 36.86 14.01
N MET A 85 -5.01 36.32 12.93
CA MET A 85 -3.56 36.27 12.73
C MET A 85 -2.95 37.67 12.50
N THR A 86 -3.74 38.61 11.96
CA THR A 86 -3.34 40.02 11.79
C THR A 86 -3.26 40.70 13.15
N VAL A 87 -4.25 40.51 14.01
CA VAL A 87 -4.26 41.03 15.40
C VAL A 87 -3.09 40.47 16.20
N LEU A 88 -2.87 39.15 16.15
CA LEU A 88 -1.73 38.50 16.81
C LEU A 88 -0.40 39.15 16.42
N ARG A 89 -0.20 39.40 15.12
CA ARG A 89 1.00 40.08 14.61
C ARG A 89 1.14 41.50 15.11
N ALA A 90 0.04 42.27 15.16
CA ALA A 90 0.03 43.63 15.69
C ALA A 90 0.38 43.66 17.20
N SER A 91 0.04 42.60 17.94
CA SER A 91 0.39 42.43 19.36
C SER A 91 1.80 41.82 19.59
N GLY A 92 2.65 41.75 18.56
CA GLY A 92 4.03 41.27 18.68
C GLY A 92 4.24 39.76 18.50
N TYR A 93 3.21 39.01 18.09
CA TYR A 93 3.36 37.60 17.71
C TYR A 93 3.96 37.48 16.31
N GLY A 94 5.29 37.41 16.25
CA GLY A 94 6.06 37.37 15.01
C GLY A 94 5.94 36.06 14.21
N PRO A 95 6.35 36.06 12.92
CA PRO A 95 6.38 34.87 12.07
C PRO A 95 7.23 33.74 12.65
N ASP A 96 8.34 34.06 13.34
CA ASP A 96 9.24 33.05 13.91
C ASP A 96 8.58 32.26 15.05
N GLN A 97 7.73 32.92 15.84
CA GLN A 97 6.94 32.25 16.86
C GLN A 97 5.92 31.31 16.22
N LEU A 98 5.26 31.73 15.13
CA LEU A 98 4.34 30.85 14.39
C LEU A 98 5.06 29.61 13.86
N PHE A 99 6.25 29.77 13.27
CA PHE A 99 7.08 28.65 12.84
C PHE A 99 7.46 27.73 13.99
N LYS A 100 7.96 28.29 15.10
CA LYS A 100 8.34 27.50 16.29
C LYS A 100 7.17 26.64 16.79
N HIS A 101 5.99 27.23 16.94
CA HIS A 101 4.80 26.49 17.38
C HIS A 101 4.34 25.46 16.35
N SER A 102 4.36 25.78 15.05
CA SER A 102 4.08 24.83 13.97
C SER A 102 5.03 23.63 13.96
N PHE A 103 6.33 23.86 14.14
CA PHE A 103 7.31 22.77 14.18
C PHE A 103 7.17 21.91 15.43
N ILE A 104 6.82 22.48 16.59
CA ILE A 104 6.50 21.68 17.78
C ILE A 104 5.34 20.71 17.48
N MET A 105 4.26 21.20 16.85
CA MET A 105 3.14 20.36 16.43
C MET A 105 3.57 19.31 15.38
N ALA A 106 4.40 19.71 14.43
CA ALA A 106 4.92 18.83 13.39
C ALA A 106 5.79 17.70 13.95
N ILE A 107 6.61 17.97 14.97
CA ILE A 107 7.43 16.96 15.65
C ILE A 107 6.53 15.92 16.33
N VAL A 108 5.46 16.36 17.01
CA VAL A 108 4.49 15.43 17.63
C VAL A 108 3.87 14.52 16.57
N VAL A 109 3.40 15.08 15.45
CA VAL A 109 2.83 14.29 14.35
C VAL A 109 3.89 13.39 13.69
N ALA A 110 5.10 13.88 13.48
CA ALA A 110 6.20 13.11 12.90
C ALA A 110 6.59 11.92 13.76
N ILE A 111 6.58 12.04 15.09
CA ILE A 111 6.81 10.93 16.01
C ILE A 111 5.71 9.87 15.87
N VAL A 112 4.43 10.29 15.83
CA VAL A 112 3.30 9.37 15.62
C VAL A 112 3.43 8.63 14.29
N VAL A 113 3.77 9.35 13.22
CA VAL A 113 4.01 8.77 11.89
C VAL A 113 5.21 7.82 11.90
N ALA A 114 6.30 8.17 12.57
CA ALA A 114 7.48 7.32 12.70
C ALA A 114 7.14 6.02 13.43
N ILE A 115 6.36 6.10 14.52
CA ILE A 115 5.88 4.93 15.24
C ILE A 115 5.05 4.03 14.32
N ALA A 116 4.07 4.62 13.62
CA ALA A 116 3.18 3.88 12.74
C ALA A 116 3.94 3.17 11.61
N VAL A 117 4.91 3.85 10.98
CA VAL A 117 5.63 3.32 9.82
C VAL A 117 6.77 2.36 10.21
N MET A 118 7.53 2.65 11.27
CA MET A 118 8.70 1.86 11.65
C MET A 118 8.37 0.64 12.51
N TRP A 119 7.35 0.72 13.38
CA TRP A 119 6.94 -0.39 14.24
C TRP A 119 5.61 -0.99 13.78
N GLY A 120 4.61 -0.17 13.49
CA GLY A 120 3.30 -0.65 13.03
C GLY A 120 3.35 -1.32 11.66
N GLY A 121 4.01 -0.68 10.69
CA GLY A 121 4.09 -1.14 9.29
C GLY A 121 4.56 -2.59 9.15
N PRO A 122 5.73 -2.98 9.70
CA PRO A 122 6.22 -4.34 9.60
C PRO A 122 5.29 -5.37 10.22
N VAL A 123 4.76 -5.09 11.41
CA VAL A 123 3.84 -5.99 12.12
C VAL A 123 2.59 -6.21 11.26
N ILE A 124 1.98 -5.13 10.78
CA ILE A 124 0.79 -5.19 9.93
C ILE A 124 1.08 -5.94 8.62
N ALA A 125 2.22 -5.69 7.99
CA ALA A 125 2.62 -6.39 6.76
C ALA A 125 2.82 -7.89 7.00
N THR A 126 3.42 -8.29 8.13
CA THR A 126 3.56 -9.72 8.50
C THR A 126 2.20 -10.38 8.73
N GLU A 127 1.29 -9.73 9.46
CA GLU A 127 -0.04 -10.29 9.71
C GLU A 127 -0.88 -10.34 8.43
N ARG A 128 -0.77 -9.33 7.55
CA ARG A 128 -1.42 -9.32 6.23
C ARG A 128 -0.92 -10.46 5.35
N THR A 129 0.39 -10.70 5.29
CA THR A 129 0.96 -11.79 4.49
C THR A 129 0.61 -13.16 5.07
N LYS A 130 0.60 -13.32 6.40
CA LYS A 130 0.10 -14.54 7.06
C LYS A 130 -1.35 -14.82 6.71
N LEU A 131 -2.23 -13.81 6.80
CA LEU A 131 -3.65 -13.95 6.47
C LEU A 131 -3.88 -14.32 5.00
N LEU A 132 -3.15 -13.69 4.08
CA LEU A 132 -3.27 -14.03 2.66
C LEU A 132 -2.78 -15.46 2.36
N ARG A 133 -1.80 -15.98 3.11
CA ARG A 133 -1.29 -17.35 2.92
C ARG A 133 -2.10 -18.43 3.58
N SER A 134 -2.49 -18.27 4.84
CA SER A 134 -3.34 -19.24 5.55
C SER A 134 -4.63 -19.51 4.79
N THR A 135 -5.01 -18.55 3.95
CA THR A 135 -6.20 -18.61 3.14
C THR A 135 -5.91 -18.97 1.68
N GLY A 136 -4.70 -18.77 1.17
CA GLY A 136 -4.30 -18.92 -0.25
C GLY A 136 -4.55 -20.29 -0.87
N ILE A 137 -4.80 -21.31 -0.05
CA ILE A 137 -4.92 -22.70 -0.50
C ILE A 137 -6.32 -23.26 -0.24
N GLN A 138 -6.96 -22.88 0.86
CA GLN A 138 -8.42 -23.03 0.99
C GLN A 138 -9.16 -22.18 -0.05
N THR A 139 -8.63 -21.00 -0.42
CA THR A 139 -9.15 -20.18 -1.53
C THR A 139 -9.13 -20.95 -2.82
N LEU A 140 -8.01 -21.57 -3.21
CA LEU A 140 -7.89 -22.09 -4.58
C LEU A 140 -9.04 -23.04 -4.96
N ILE A 141 -9.58 -23.80 -4.00
CA ILE A 141 -10.78 -24.62 -4.20
C ILE A 141 -12.07 -23.85 -3.90
N GLN A 142 -12.14 -23.07 -2.82
CA GLN A 142 -13.35 -22.33 -2.43
C GLN A 142 -13.69 -21.14 -3.33
N THR A 143 -12.74 -20.64 -4.12
CA THR A 143 -12.91 -19.51 -5.01
C THR A 143 -13.08 -19.90 -6.47
N ILE A 144 -12.92 -21.18 -6.82
CA ILE A 144 -13.33 -21.65 -8.13
C ILE A 144 -14.85 -21.55 -8.20
N MET A 145 -15.31 -20.59 -9.00
CA MET A 145 -16.72 -20.52 -9.35
C MET A 145 -17.04 -21.65 -10.33
N PRO A 146 -17.94 -22.59 -9.96
CA PRO A 146 -18.34 -23.67 -10.86
C PRO A 146 -19.00 -23.11 -12.13
N GLY A 147 -18.81 -23.83 -13.25
CA GLY A 147 -19.38 -23.46 -14.55
C GLY A 147 -18.64 -22.37 -15.31
N ARG A 148 -17.45 -21.93 -14.85
CA ARG A 148 -16.59 -20.97 -15.58
C ARG A 148 -15.16 -21.47 -15.68
N PHE A 149 -14.51 -21.14 -16.79
CA PHE A 149 -13.08 -21.36 -16.98
C PHE A 149 -12.28 -20.27 -16.25
N HIS A 150 -11.32 -20.68 -15.44
CA HIS A 150 -10.42 -19.80 -14.68
C HIS A 150 -9.01 -19.94 -15.21
N ALA A 151 -8.43 -18.84 -15.70
CA ALA A 151 -7.06 -18.81 -16.19
C ALA A 151 -6.09 -18.35 -15.10
N ILE A 152 -5.07 -19.15 -14.80
CA ILE A 152 -4.02 -18.89 -13.82
C ILE A 152 -2.70 -18.63 -14.57
N SER A 153 -1.82 -17.83 -13.97
CA SER A 153 -0.47 -17.53 -14.52
C SER A 153 -0.51 -16.94 -15.94
N GLY A 154 -1.42 -15.99 -16.19
CA GLY A 154 -1.53 -15.31 -17.48
C GLY A 154 -2.02 -16.20 -18.62
N GLY A 155 -2.76 -17.28 -18.33
CA GLY A 155 -3.33 -18.19 -19.33
C GLY A 155 -2.51 -19.45 -19.60
N ASN A 156 -1.39 -19.65 -18.90
CA ASN A 156 -0.60 -20.88 -19.00
C ASN A 156 -1.24 -22.07 -18.29
N GLN A 157 -2.22 -21.83 -17.41
CA GLN A 157 -3.02 -22.87 -16.78
C GLN A 157 -4.48 -22.45 -16.83
N VAL A 158 -5.37 -23.36 -17.21
CA VAL A 158 -6.81 -23.13 -17.24
C VAL A 158 -7.48 -24.23 -16.43
N PHE A 159 -8.33 -23.83 -15.49
CA PHE A 159 -9.09 -24.73 -14.62
C PHE A 159 -10.58 -24.57 -14.87
N TYR A 160 -11.32 -25.67 -14.84
CA TYR A 160 -12.77 -25.68 -14.91
C TYR A 160 -13.31 -26.75 -13.97
N VAL A 161 -14.41 -26.41 -13.29
CA VAL A 161 -15.15 -27.31 -12.42
C VAL A 161 -16.62 -27.17 -12.76
N GLN A 162 -17.31 -28.29 -12.94
CA GLN A 162 -18.74 -28.27 -13.24
C GLN A 162 -19.58 -27.98 -11.99
N SER A 163 -19.33 -28.71 -10.90
CA SER A 163 -20.06 -28.58 -9.63
C SER A 163 -19.13 -28.71 -8.44
N MET A 164 -19.51 -28.06 -7.34
CA MET A 164 -18.82 -28.10 -6.06
C MET A 164 -19.78 -28.61 -4.99
N SER A 165 -19.27 -29.38 -4.02
CA SER A 165 -20.02 -29.73 -2.81
C SER A 165 -20.46 -28.47 -2.04
N ARG A 166 -21.50 -28.59 -1.20
CA ARG A 166 -22.04 -27.50 -0.36
C ARG A 166 -20.96 -26.85 0.53
N ASP A 167 -20.00 -27.65 0.99
CA ASP A 167 -18.90 -27.18 1.85
C ASP A 167 -17.71 -26.60 1.03
N HIS A 168 -17.82 -26.59 -0.30
CA HIS A 168 -16.78 -26.14 -1.23
C HIS A 168 -15.41 -26.83 -1.04
N THR A 169 -15.42 -28.09 -0.59
CA THR A 169 -14.20 -28.89 -0.36
C THR A 169 -13.95 -29.93 -1.45
N LYS A 170 -14.99 -30.36 -2.14
CA LYS A 170 -14.95 -31.38 -3.20
C LYS A 170 -15.49 -30.81 -4.50
N ALA A 171 -14.69 -30.90 -5.55
CA ALA A 171 -15.03 -30.55 -6.92
C ALA A 171 -15.44 -31.80 -7.69
N GLU A 172 -16.39 -31.66 -8.60
CA GLU A 172 -16.87 -32.71 -9.49
C GLU A 172 -16.67 -32.28 -10.95
N GLN A 173 -16.27 -33.25 -11.79
CA GLN A 173 -15.97 -33.07 -13.21
C GLN A 173 -15.01 -31.90 -13.44
N VAL A 174 -13.74 -32.19 -13.15
CA VAL A 174 -12.67 -31.22 -13.11
C VAL A 174 -11.83 -31.33 -14.37
N PHE A 175 -11.60 -30.19 -15.00
CA PHE A 175 -10.76 -30.04 -16.16
C PHE A 175 -9.60 -29.09 -15.84
N LEU A 176 -8.38 -29.54 -16.14
CA LEU A 176 -7.16 -28.75 -16.00
C LEU A 176 -6.39 -28.82 -17.32
N ALA A 177 -6.11 -27.67 -17.93
CA ALA A 177 -5.21 -27.57 -19.07
C ALA A 177 -3.98 -26.77 -18.66
N LYS A 178 -2.79 -27.35 -18.82
CA LYS A 178 -1.51 -26.71 -18.50
C LYS A 178 -0.66 -26.64 -19.75
N ARG A 179 -0.13 -25.44 -20.02
CA ARG A 179 0.87 -25.22 -21.04
C ARG A 179 2.24 -25.55 -20.46
N THR A 180 2.92 -26.53 -21.05
CA THR A 180 4.28 -26.94 -20.68
C THR A 180 5.21 -26.62 -21.84
N ALA A 181 6.36 -26.01 -21.56
CA ALA A 181 7.41 -25.76 -22.53
C ALA A 181 8.53 -26.80 -22.32
N LEU A 182 8.71 -27.69 -23.28
CA LEU A 182 9.79 -28.67 -23.31
C LEU A 182 10.63 -28.38 -24.55
N THR A 183 11.87 -27.95 -24.34
CA THR A 183 12.95 -27.94 -25.35
C THR A 183 12.49 -27.46 -26.75
N ASP A 184 11.96 -26.24 -26.84
CA ASP A 184 11.43 -25.55 -28.05
C ASP A 184 10.05 -25.97 -28.59
N LYS A 185 9.28 -26.83 -27.91
CA LYS A 185 7.87 -27.09 -28.27
C LYS A 185 6.91 -26.75 -27.13
N ILE A 186 5.85 -26.05 -27.48
CA ILE A 186 4.71 -25.76 -26.59
C ILE A 186 3.77 -26.96 -26.65
N ARG A 187 3.59 -27.65 -25.54
CA ARG A 187 2.59 -28.73 -25.39
C ARG A 187 1.48 -28.30 -24.43
N TRP A 188 0.29 -28.86 -24.63
CA TRP A 188 -0.82 -28.73 -23.70
C TRP A 188 -1.04 -30.07 -23.03
N ASP A 189 -0.89 -30.09 -21.71
CA ASP A 189 -1.20 -31.23 -20.88
C ASP A 189 -2.62 -31.01 -20.34
N VAL A 190 -3.55 -31.86 -20.75
CA VAL A 190 -4.97 -31.77 -20.43
C VAL A 190 -5.36 -32.91 -19.51
N LEU A 191 -5.88 -32.57 -18.35
CA LEU A 191 -6.33 -33.51 -17.34
C LEU A 191 -7.84 -33.39 -17.16
N TRP A 192 -8.52 -34.52 -17.17
CA TRP A 192 -9.93 -34.66 -16.82
C TRP A 192 -10.07 -35.64 -15.66
N ALA A 193 -10.84 -35.29 -14.62
CA ALA A 193 -11.08 -36.16 -13.47
C ALA A 193 -12.51 -36.04 -12.94
N ASP A 194 -13.05 -37.14 -12.41
CA ASP A 194 -14.42 -37.16 -11.91
C ASP A 194 -14.58 -36.35 -10.61
N LYS A 195 -13.58 -36.42 -9.72
CA LYS A 195 -13.56 -35.71 -8.44
C LYS A 195 -12.21 -35.09 -8.18
N ALA A 196 -12.19 -33.94 -7.50
CA ALA A 196 -10.97 -33.41 -6.92
C ALA A 196 -11.19 -32.81 -5.53
N PHE A 197 -10.18 -32.88 -4.67
CA PHE A 197 -10.20 -32.26 -3.34
C PHE A 197 -8.79 -31.81 -2.91
N ALA A 198 -8.72 -30.83 -2.01
CA ALA A 198 -7.45 -30.40 -1.40
C ALA A 198 -7.11 -31.32 -0.23
N GLU A 199 -5.83 -31.66 -0.13
CA GLU A 199 -5.25 -32.36 1.00
C GLU A 199 -4.02 -31.58 1.47
N ASN A 200 -3.95 -31.30 2.77
CA ASN A 200 -2.76 -30.69 3.39
C ASN A 200 -1.93 -31.80 4.04
N ASP A 201 -0.64 -31.87 3.70
CA ASP A 201 0.28 -32.76 4.39
C ASP A 201 0.77 -32.11 5.69
N GLY A 202 0.24 -32.58 6.82
CA GLY A 202 0.56 -32.07 8.16
C GLY A 202 2.03 -32.22 8.59
N LYS A 203 2.86 -32.97 7.85
CA LYS A 203 4.30 -33.11 8.14
C LYS A 203 5.16 -32.12 7.35
N THR A 204 4.81 -31.84 6.11
CA THR A 204 5.57 -30.94 5.22
C THR A 204 4.96 -29.53 5.16
N GLY A 205 3.71 -29.37 5.61
CA GLY A 205 2.94 -28.15 5.46
C GLY A 205 2.61 -27.83 3.99
N GLU A 206 2.76 -28.81 3.11
CA GLU A 206 2.50 -28.67 1.68
C GLU A 206 1.08 -29.12 1.33
N ASP A 207 0.37 -28.29 0.60
CA ASP A 207 -0.92 -28.58 0.01
C ASP A 207 -0.86 -29.22 -1.38
N TYR A 208 -1.72 -30.23 -1.54
CA TYR A 208 -1.89 -31.03 -2.74
C TYR A 208 -3.34 -30.93 -3.22
N LEU A 209 -3.51 -30.93 -4.54
CA LEU A 209 -4.80 -31.17 -5.17
C LEU A 209 -4.83 -32.62 -5.63
N VAL A 210 -5.74 -33.40 -5.06
CA VAL A 210 -5.91 -34.82 -5.37
C VAL A 210 -7.06 -34.95 -6.37
N PHE A 211 -6.76 -35.49 -7.54
CA PHE A 211 -7.73 -35.84 -8.57
C PHE A 211 -8.02 -37.33 -8.51
N GLN A 212 -9.29 -37.72 -8.56
CA GLN A 212 -9.71 -39.11 -8.52
C GLN A 212 -10.39 -39.51 -9.82
N ASN A 213 -10.07 -40.72 -10.27
CA ASN A 213 -10.62 -41.38 -11.46
C ASN A 213 -10.57 -40.45 -12.68
N GLY A 214 -9.36 -40.31 -13.25
CA GLY A 214 -9.13 -39.37 -14.32
C GLY A 214 -8.20 -39.88 -15.41
N LYS A 215 -8.09 -39.07 -16.45
CA LYS A 215 -7.20 -39.27 -17.59
C LYS A 215 -6.40 -37.99 -17.83
N GLU A 216 -5.11 -38.15 -18.04
CA GLU A 216 -4.19 -37.10 -18.47
C GLU A 216 -3.78 -37.35 -19.91
N TYR A 217 -3.94 -36.33 -20.75
CA TYR A 217 -3.59 -36.31 -22.15
C TYR A 217 -2.43 -35.35 -22.32
N GLN A 218 -1.28 -35.85 -22.73
CA GLN A 218 -0.12 -35.01 -23.00
C GLN A 218 0.29 -35.16 -24.46
N GLY A 219 0.23 -34.09 -25.24
CA GLY A 219 0.56 -34.15 -26.66
C GLY A 219 0.51 -32.78 -27.33
N THR A 220 0.84 -32.74 -28.61
CA THR A 220 0.75 -31.52 -29.41
C THR A 220 -0.54 -31.53 -30.24
N PRO A 221 -1.45 -30.55 -30.10
CA PRO A 221 -2.63 -30.45 -30.95
C PRO A 221 -2.27 -30.52 -32.44
N GLY A 222 -2.92 -31.40 -33.19
CA GLY A 222 -2.67 -31.62 -34.62
C GLY A 222 -1.57 -32.64 -34.94
N GLN A 223 -0.85 -33.16 -33.95
CA GLN A 223 0.07 -34.29 -34.10
C GLN A 223 -0.53 -35.54 -33.47
N ALA A 224 -0.13 -36.73 -33.93
CA ALA A 224 -0.57 -38.00 -33.36
C ALA A 224 0.33 -38.46 -32.18
N ASP A 225 1.04 -37.55 -31.53
CA ASP A 225 2.07 -37.79 -30.51
C ASP A 225 1.51 -37.81 -29.07
N TYR A 226 0.28 -38.31 -28.89
CA TYR A 226 -0.38 -38.27 -27.59
C TYR A 226 0.04 -39.41 -26.66
N GLN A 227 0.41 -39.05 -25.44
CA GLN A 227 0.55 -39.94 -24.31
C GLN A 227 -0.69 -39.81 -23.43
N ILE A 228 -1.37 -40.93 -23.17
CA ILE A 228 -2.59 -40.97 -22.35
C ILE A 228 -2.30 -41.80 -21.11
N ALA A 229 -2.40 -41.15 -19.94
CA ALA A 229 -2.27 -41.82 -18.65
C ALA A 229 -3.65 -41.89 -17.97
N GLN A 230 -4.03 -43.08 -17.50
CA GLN A 230 -5.23 -43.27 -16.69
C GLN A 230 -4.80 -43.48 -15.23
N PHE A 231 -5.43 -42.76 -14.30
CA PHE A 231 -5.08 -42.79 -12.89
C PHE A 231 -6.31 -42.96 -12.00
N ALA A 232 -6.14 -43.70 -10.91
CA ALA A 232 -7.13 -43.79 -9.84
C ALA A 232 -7.02 -42.57 -8.91
N ASP A 233 -5.81 -42.27 -8.44
CA ASP A 233 -5.50 -41.06 -7.68
C ASP A 233 -4.28 -40.37 -8.30
N TYR A 234 -4.40 -39.06 -8.53
CA TYR A 234 -3.30 -38.23 -9.03
C TYR A 234 -3.15 -37.00 -8.15
N LYS A 235 -2.01 -36.89 -7.48
CA LYS A 235 -1.72 -35.77 -6.58
C LYS A 235 -0.87 -34.75 -7.31
N VAL A 236 -1.43 -33.57 -7.56
CA VAL A 236 -0.68 -32.42 -8.05
C VAL A 236 -0.33 -31.55 -6.87
N ARG A 237 0.97 -31.33 -6.65
CA ARG A 237 1.42 -30.32 -5.70
C ARG A 237 0.97 -28.96 -6.20
N LEU A 238 0.16 -28.26 -5.40
CA LEU A 238 -0.15 -26.88 -5.71
C LEU A 238 1.14 -26.07 -5.56
N PRO A 239 1.49 -25.23 -6.55
CA PRO A 239 2.54 -24.26 -6.33
C PRO A 239 2.05 -23.38 -5.18
N HIS A 240 2.61 -23.60 -4.00
CA HIS A 240 2.48 -22.61 -2.95
C HIS A 240 3.05 -21.36 -3.58
N PRO A 241 2.35 -20.22 -3.60
CA PRO A 241 3.04 -18.98 -3.79
C PRO A 241 4.01 -18.90 -2.62
N ASN A 242 5.25 -19.37 -2.86
CA ASN A 242 6.43 -19.15 -2.05
C ASN A 242 6.76 -17.66 -2.14
N VAL A 243 5.79 -16.79 -1.90
CA VAL A 243 6.07 -15.52 -1.26
C VAL A 243 6.64 -15.99 0.06
N ARG A 244 7.95 -16.18 0.21
CA ARG A 244 8.54 -16.34 1.54
C ARG A 244 8.17 -15.07 2.32
N ILE A 245 7.91 -15.14 3.64
CA ILE A 245 7.63 -13.90 4.43
C ILE A 245 8.79 -12.93 4.19
N GLU A 246 9.99 -13.49 4.09
CA GLU A 246 11.24 -12.83 3.74
C GLU A 246 11.30 -12.14 2.37
N SER A 247 10.41 -12.45 1.42
CA SER A 247 10.45 -11.85 0.07
C SER A 247 9.75 -10.49 -0.01
N ASP A 248 8.75 -10.22 0.84
CA ASP A 248 8.16 -8.88 0.92
C ASP A 248 8.98 -8.04 1.92
N ILE A 249 9.78 -7.13 1.37
CA ILE A 249 10.65 -6.23 2.14
C ILE A 249 9.89 -5.41 3.19
N ARG A 250 8.58 -5.18 3.00
CA ARG A 250 7.73 -4.44 3.95
C ARG A 250 7.53 -5.18 5.27
N THR A 251 7.68 -6.51 5.28
CA THR A 251 7.58 -7.34 6.50
C THR A 251 8.83 -7.27 7.38
N ALA A 252 9.96 -6.82 6.83
CA ALA A 252 11.22 -6.77 7.55
C ALA A 252 11.16 -5.79 8.73
N LYS A 253 11.69 -6.23 9.89
CA LYS A 253 11.85 -5.35 11.06
C LYS A 253 12.76 -4.18 10.69
N THR A 254 12.43 -2.97 11.11
CA THR A 254 13.20 -1.77 10.76
C THR A 254 14.68 -1.85 11.15
N SER A 255 14.99 -2.52 12.27
CA SER A 255 16.38 -2.76 12.70
C SER A 255 17.19 -3.60 11.71
N SER A 256 16.56 -4.56 11.02
CA SER A 256 17.22 -5.44 10.04
C SER A 256 17.52 -4.76 8.69
N LEU A 257 17.01 -3.55 8.48
CA LEU A 257 17.22 -2.79 7.25
C LEU A 257 18.49 -1.94 7.27
N TRP A 258 19.06 -1.69 8.45
CA TRP A 258 20.31 -0.97 8.60
C TRP A 258 21.48 -1.71 7.94
N PRO A 259 22.48 -1.00 7.39
CA PRO A 259 22.66 0.47 7.36
C PRO A 259 21.92 1.18 6.20
N LEU A 260 21.86 2.52 6.23
CA LEU A 260 21.26 3.34 5.17
C LEU A 260 21.81 3.06 3.76
N ASN A 261 23.11 2.75 3.67
CA ASN A 261 23.79 2.34 2.44
C ASN A 261 23.91 0.81 2.36
N ASN A 262 22.80 0.11 2.55
CA ASN A 262 22.76 -1.35 2.48
C ASN A 262 23.14 -1.82 1.07
N SER A 263 23.96 -2.87 0.97
CA SER A 263 24.27 -3.50 -0.32
C SER A 263 23.02 -4.07 -1.00
N ASP A 264 22.04 -4.49 -0.20
CA ASP A 264 20.71 -4.83 -0.69
C ASP A 264 19.89 -3.56 -0.93
N LYS A 265 19.72 -3.22 -2.22
CA LYS A 265 19.00 -2.03 -2.68
C LYS A 265 17.55 -1.99 -2.21
N ASN A 266 16.89 -3.13 -2.06
CA ASN A 266 15.50 -3.18 -1.57
C ASN A 266 15.43 -2.80 -0.09
N LYS A 267 16.37 -3.32 0.72
CA LYS A 267 16.48 -2.93 2.14
C LYS A 267 16.79 -1.45 2.30
N ALA A 268 17.72 -0.93 1.51
CA ALA A 268 18.06 0.49 1.54
C ALA A 268 16.86 1.38 1.14
N ALA A 269 16.16 1.04 0.05
CA ALA A 269 14.98 1.78 -0.39
C ALA A 269 13.86 1.78 0.66
N GLU A 270 13.61 0.64 1.31
CA GLU A 270 12.60 0.52 2.38
C GLU A 270 13.00 1.34 3.62
N LEU A 271 14.26 1.31 4.05
CA LEU A 271 14.71 2.09 5.21
C LEU A 271 14.58 3.59 4.94
N GLN A 272 15.02 4.05 3.77
CA GLN A 272 14.90 5.45 3.37
C GLN A 272 13.45 5.89 3.24
N TRP A 273 12.57 5.02 2.74
CA TRP A 273 11.13 5.28 2.72
C TRP A 273 10.59 5.50 4.14
N ARG A 274 10.88 4.59 5.07
CA ARG A 274 10.39 4.66 6.45
C ARG A 274 10.86 5.92 7.20
N LEU A 275 12.06 6.40 6.89
CA LEU A 275 12.61 7.65 7.44
C LEU A 275 12.05 8.90 6.75
N SER A 276 11.76 8.80 5.46
CA SER A 276 11.26 9.92 4.67
C SER A 276 9.82 10.29 4.99
N VAL A 277 8.94 9.33 5.32
CA VAL A 277 7.52 9.64 5.62
C VAL A 277 7.37 10.57 6.84
N PRO A 278 8.06 10.35 7.98
CA PRO A 278 8.10 11.33 9.07
C PRO A 278 8.78 12.65 8.70
N LEU A 279 9.89 12.60 7.96
CA LEU A 279 10.62 13.80 7.53
C LEU A 279 9.74 14.70 6.64
N MET A 280 8.90 14.09 5.81
CA MET A 280 7.93 14.78 4.97
C MET A 280 6.97 15.67 5.78
N VAL A 281 6.58 15.27 7.00
CA VAL A 281 5.75 16.11 7.89
C VAL A 281 6.46 17.43 8.20
N LEU A 282 7.76 17.37 8.52
CA LEU A 282 8.57 18.53 8.87
C LEU A 282 8.79 19.44 7.66
N THR A 283 9.15 18.86 6.51
CA THR A 283 9.39 19.65 5.29
C THR A 283 8.12 20.31 4.77
N LEU A 284 6.98 19.61 4.83
CA LEU A 284 5.68 20.17 4.43
C LEU A 284 5.21 21.26 5.40
N THR A 285 5.54 21.16 6.69
CA THR A 285 5.26 22.23 7.65
C THR A 285 5.95 23.53 7.26
N LEU A 286 7.21 23.46 6.81
CA LEU A 286 7.96 24.63 6.34
C LEU A 286 7.27 25.31 5.15
N VAL A 287 6.64 24.55 4.26
CA VAL A 287 5.88 25.05 3.11
C VAL A 287 4.49 25.55 3.51
N ALA A 288 3.81 24.85 4.43
CA ALA A 288 2.43 25.15 4.82
C ALA A 288 2.28 26.52 5.44
N VAL A 289 3.16 26.87 6.39
CA VAL A 289 3.08 28.15 7.14
C VAL A 289 3.08 29.36 6.19
N PRO A 290 4.05 29.58 5.29
CA PRO A 290 4.05 30.72 4.40
C PRO A 290 2.96 30.65 3.32
N LEU A 291 2.55 29.43 2.92
CA LEU A 291 1.50 29.24 1.94
C LEU A 291 0.11 29.49 2.51
N SER A 292 -0.11 29.30 3.82
CA SER A 292 -1.40 29.53 4.48
C SER A 292 -1.84 31.00 4.53
N ARG A 293 -0.90 31.93 4.36
CA ARG A 293 -1.18 33.38 4.44
C ARG A 293 -2.06 33.82 3.27
N VAL A 294 -3.35 34.00 3.51
CA VAL A 294 -4.32 34.52 2.55
C VAL A 294 -4.66 35.97 2.88
N ASN A 295 -4.98 36.77 1.85
CA ASN A 295 -5.52 38.11 2.07
C ASN A 295 -7.00 37.97 2.44
N SER A 296 -7.54 38.88 3.25
CA SER A 296 -8.97 38.87 3.66
C SER A 296 -9.95 38.89 2.47
N ARG A 297 -9.50 39.35 1.30
CA ARG A 297 -10.28 39.39 0.04
C ARG A 297 -10.08 38.18 -0.87
N SER A 298 -9.10 37.32 -0.59
CA SER A 298 -8.95 36.04 -1.29
C SER A 298 -9.72 34.97 -0.52
N GLY A 299 -10.57 34.19 -1.20
CA GLY A 299 -11.34 33.14 -0.54
C GLY A 299 -10.46 32.21 0.29
N LYS A 300 -11.00 31.73 1.43
CA LYS A 300 -10.33 30.83 2.40
C LYS A 300 -9.64 29.60 1.78
N TYR A 301 -10.03 29.20 0.57
CA TYR A 301 -9.51 28.03 -0.15
C TYR A 301 -8.58 28.36 -1.33
N ALA A 302 -8.28 29.64 -1.59
CA ALA A 302 -7.56 30.08 -2.78
C ALA A 302 -6.16 29.44 -2.95
N LYS A 303 -5.53 29.04 -1.84
CA LYS A 303 -4.20 28.43 -1.84
C LYS A 303 -4.20 26.91 -1.61
N LEU A 304 -5.37 26.29 -1.49
CA LEU A 304 -5.47 24.84 -1.33
C LEU A 304 -5.02 24.09 -2.58
N LEU A 305 -5.49 24.49 -3.76
CA LEU A 305 -5.16 23.80 -5.01
C LEU A 305 -3.64 23.71 -5.25
N PRO A 306 -2.86 24.83 -5.25
CA PRO A 306 -1.42 24.73 -5.44
C PRO A 306 -0.74 23.94 -4.31
N ALA A 307 -1.25 24.00 -3.08
CA ALA A 307 -0.72 23.21 -1.98
C ALA A 307 -0.91 21.71 -2.21
N ILE A 308 -2.10 21.28 -2.61
CA ILE A 308 -2.43 19.89 -2.93
C ILE A 308 -1.53 19.40 -4.08
N ILE A 309 -1.32 20.21 -5.12
CA ILE A 309 -0.42 19.88 -6.23
C ILE A 309 1.01 19.64 -5.72
N ILE A 310 1.55 20.53 -4.88
CA ILE A 310 2.89 20.36 -4.28
C ILE A 310 2.98 19.03 -3.52
N TYR A 311 1.96 18.71 -2.71
CA TYR A 311 1.91 17.45 -1.98
C TYR A 311 1.86 16.24 -2.92
N ILE A 312 0.96 16.26 -3.91
CA ILE A 312 0.78 15.16 -4.86
C ILE A 312 2.08 14.90 -5.61
N LEU A 313 2.75 15.95 -6.10
CA LEU A 313 4.05 15.82 -6.75
C LEU A 313 5.06 15.20 -5.80
N TYR A 314 5.19 15.75 -4.59
CA TYR A 314 6.16 15.25 -3.61
C TYR A 314 5.92 13.78 -3.24
N ALA A 315 4.68 13.40 -2.95
CA ALA A 315 4.31 12.02 -2.61
C ALA A 315 4.55 11.06 -3.79
N ASN A 316 4.20 11.45 -5.02
CA ASN A 316 4.45 10.61 -6.20
C ASN A 316 5.94 10.45 -6.47
N PHE A 317 6.73 11.53 -6.42
CA PHE A 317 8.18 11.44 -6.59
C PHE A 317 8.84 10.60 -5.49
N MET A 318 8.31 10.62 -4.27
CA MET A 318 8.73 9.73 -3.19
C MET A 318 8.53 8.25 -3.54
N PHE A 319 7.39 7.87 -4.14
CA PHE A 319 7.16 6.51 -4.64
C PHE A 319 8.11 6.16 -5.79
N VAL A 320 8.26 7.07 -6.77
CA VAL A 320 9.16 6.87 -7.92
C VAL A 320 10.62 6.71 -7.46
N ALA A 321 11.07 7.53 -6.50
CA ALA A 321 12.43 7.44 -5.96
C ALA A 321 12.66 6.11 -5.25
N ARG A 322 11.66 5.60 -4.51
CA ARG A 322 11.73 4.29 -3.87
C ARG A 322 11.98 3.16 -4.88
N ASP A 323 11.19 3.14 -5.94
CA ASP A 323 11.32 2.12 -6.99
C ASP A 323 12.62 2.28 -7.79
N ALA A 324 13.07 3.52 -8.00
CA ALA A 324 14.33 3.82 -8.67
C ALA A 324 15.56 3.41 -7.84
N ILE A 325 15.52 3.53 -6.51
CA ILE A 325 16.57 3.02 -5.62
C ILE A 325 16.56 1.49 -5.61
N ALA A 326 15.38 0.87 -5.46
CA ALA A 326 15.22 -0.59 -5.45
C ALA A 326 15.73 -1.23 -6.76
N SER A 327 15.44 -0.62 -7.91
CA SER A 327 15.94 -1.05 -9.22
C SER A 327 17.40 -0.63 -9.51
N GLY A 328 18.02 0.19 -8.64
CA GLY A 328 19.40 0.62 -8.76
C GLY A 328 19.67 1.72 -9.80
N LYS A 329 18.62 2.42 -10.27
CA LYS A 329 18.74 3.59 -11.14
C LYS A 329 19.26 4.82 -10.40
N ILE A 330 18.89 4.96 -9.12
CA ILE A 330 19.41 6.02 -8.24
C ILE A 330 20.42 5.39 -7.27
N PRO A 331 21.64 5.96 -7.16
CA PRO A 331 22.60 5.54 -6.15
C PRO A 331 22.02 5.66 -4.73
N VAL A 332 22.25 4.65 -3.91
CA VAL A 332 21.69 4.56 -2.55
C VAL A 332 22.10 5.76 -1.68
N TRP A 333 23.31 6.32 -1.87
CA TRP A 333 23.80 7.48 -1.12
C TRP A 333 23.06 8.79 -1.45
N ILE A 334 22.61 8.98 -2.70
CA ILE A 334 21.72 10.10 -3.07
C ILE A 334 20.34 9.85 -2.49
N GLY A 335 19.83 8.63 -2.70
CA GLY A 335 18.61 8.16 -2.08
C GLY A 335 17.40 9.04 -2.37
N MET A 336 16.56 9.22 -1.35
CA MET A 336 15.38 10.10 -1.39
C MET A 336 15.67 11.53 -0.91
N TRP A 337 16.88 11.80 -0.40
CA TRP A 337 17.20 13.02 0.35
C TRP A 337 17.08 14.30 -0.50
N TRP A 338 17.39 14.21 -1.78
CA TRP A 338 17.27 15.33 -2.72
C TRP A 338 15.82 15.86 -2.82
N LEU A 339 14.80 15.01 -2.68
CA LEU A 339 13.40 15.43 -2.68
C LEU A 339 13.08 16.29 -1.46
N HIS A 340 13.53 15.85 -0.27
CA HIS A 340 13.37 16.61 0.97
C HIS A 340 14.05 17.97 0.86
N LEU A 341 15.28 18.00 0.33
CA LEU A 341 16.05 19.24 0.13
C LEU A 341 15.36 20.21 -0.86
N LEU A 342 14.77 19.70 -1.95
CA LEU A 342 14.00 20.54 -2.88
C LEU A 342 12.78 21.18 -2.19
N VAL A 343 12.03 20.40 -1.40
CA VAL A 343 10.86 20.92 -0.67
C VAL A 343 11.28 21.91 0.43
N ILE A 344 12.41 21.66 1.10
CA ILE A 344 13.00 22.61 2.05
C ILE A 344 13.39 23.91 1.35
N GLY A 345 14.06 23.84 0.20
CA GLY A 345 14.43 24.99 -0.61
C GLY A 345 13.20 25.80 -1.04
N LEU A 346 12.12 25.13 -1.47
CA LEU A 346 10.85 25.76 -1.76
C LEU A 346 10.25 26.46 -0.53
N GLY A 347 10.31 25.82 0.63
CA GLY A 347 9.85 26.39 1.89
C GLY A 347 10.58 27.68 2.24
N PHE A 348 11.92 27.68 2.22
CA PHE A 348 12.72 28.88 2.45
C PHE A 348 12.48 29.98 1.41
N PHE A 349 12.35 29.62 0.13
CA PHE A 349 11.99 30.56 -0.93
C PHE A 349 10.64 31.25 -0.66
N LEU A 350 9.63 30.49 -0.24
CA LEU A 350 8.31 31.05 0.11
C LEU A 350 8.37 31.96 1.34
N VAL A 351 9.20 31.63 2.33
CA VAL A 351 9.45 32.49 3.50
C VAL A 351 10.08 33.80 3.08
N TRP A 352 11.18 33.74 2.33
CA TRP A 352 11.88 34.92 1.82
C TRP A 352 10.97 35.81 0.98
N ARG A 353 10.24 35.23 0.01
CA ARG A 353 9.29 35.97 -0.83
C ARG A 353 8.21 36.68 0.00
N ASN A 354 7.74 36.07 1.08
CA ASN A 354 6.72 36.66 1.94
C ASN A 354 7.26 37.77 2.86
N GLN A 355 8.56 37.77 3.16
CA GLN A 355 9.24 38.86 3.88
C GLN A 355 9.49 40.06 2.96
N VAL A 356 9.96 39.82 1.73
CA VAL A 356 10.22 40.89 0.74
C VAL A 356 8.95 41.65 0.37
N LYS A 357 7.78 41.02 0.35
CA LYS A 357 6.50 41.72 0.13
C LYS A 357 6.02 42.60 1.32
N LEU A 358 6.73 42.57 2.45
CA LEU A 358 6.40 43.33 3.66
C LEU A 358 7.36 44.50 3.91
N ALA A 359 8.54 44.49 3.26
CA ALA A 359 9.45 45.63 3.18
C ALA A 359 9.05 46.48 1.97
#